data_AF-A0A6L8MH92-F1
#
_entry.id   AF-A0A6L8MH92-F1
#
_cell.length_a   1.000
_cell.length_b   1.000
_cell.length_c   1.000
_cell.angle_alpha   90.00
_cell.angle_beta   90.00
_cell.angle_gamma   90.00
#
_symmetry.space_group_name_H-M   'P 1'
#
loop_
_entity.id
_entity.type
_entity.pdbx_description
1 polymer ?
#
loop_
_entity_poly.entity_id
_entity_poly.type
_entity_poly.pdbx_seq_one_letter_code
_entity_poly.pdbx_strand_id
1 'polypeptide(L)'
;MIADVQIRTDEHDRFSLNDLHKAAGAEARHQPAQFLRLDSTGALVEELAEEQGGMGNPIVTINGGRSPGTFVSKELVYAYAMWISPKFHLQVIRTFDAVATGKLAPAPSKTRAPKPPVLEAAAMIPPVLRALRACGIDKNAAVISANQIAAAQTGVNLLAMAGHSHLPTPSQQICFTPTELGKRFCQSAITFNRRLADAGLQEYIGGHWVPTEKGRQHAVVLDTGKAHGNGTPIQQVKWVDSVLAEIAL
;
A
#
# COMPACT_ATOMS: atom_id res chain seq x y z
N MET A 1 11.49 8.10 29.55
CA MET A 1 11.62 7.10 30.64
C MET A 1 10.73 7.58 31.78
N ILE A 2 9.94 6.70 32.39
CA ILE A 2 9.07 7.03 33.53
C ILE A 2 9.42 6.06 34.65
N ALA A 3 9.74 6.57 35.84
CA ALA A 3 10.16 5.75 36.99
C ALA A 3 11.27 4.73 36.64
N ASP A 4 12.30 5.17 35.91
CA ASP A 4 13.40 4.33 35.40
C ASP A 4 13.00 3.23 34.40
N VAL A 5 11.73 3.17 33.99
CA VAL A 5 11.23 2.26 32.96
C VAL A 5 11.18 2.97 31.62
N GLN A 6 11.77 2.32 30.61
CA GLN A 6 11.64 2.76 29.22
C GLN A 6 10.24 2.41 28.70
N ILE A 7 9.49 3.45 28.32
CA ILE A 7 8.18 3.29 27.68
C ILE A 7 8.40 3.18 26.18
N ARG A 8 8.05 2.04 25.58
CA ARG A 8 8.14 1.85 24.12
C ARG A 8 7.06 2.65 23.41
N THR A 9 7.43 3.19 22.25
CA THR A 9 6.50 3.76 21.27
C THR A 9 6.46 2.91 20.02
N ASP A 10 5.36 2.99 19.27
CA ASP A 10 5.24 2.38 17.96
C ASP A 10 5.45 3.40 16.82
N GLU A 11 5.29 2.95 15.57
CA GLU A 11 5.47 3.78 14.36
C GLU A 11 4.43 4.90 14.23
N HIS A 12 3.41 4.94 15.10
CA HIS A 12 2.32 5.91 15.12
C HIS A 12 2.31 6.74 16.42
N ASP A 13 3.46 6.84 17.10
CA ASP A 13 3.63 7.58 18.35
C ASP A 13 2.70 7.14 19.51
N ARG A 14 2.24 5.88 19.51
CA ARG A 14 1.47 5.30 20.61
C ARG A 14 2.38 4.67 21.65
N PHE A 15 2.03 4.78 22.93
CA PHE A 15 2.83 4.35 24.07
C PHE A 15 2.37 2.99 24.62
N SER A 16 3.30 2.16 25.05
CA SER A 16 2.99 0.84 25.60
C SER A 16 2.41 0.91 27.02
N LEU A 17 1.13 0.55 27.19
CA LEU A 17 0.49 0.41 28.50
C LEU A 17 1.16 -0.66 29.36
N ASN A 18 1.70 -1.71 28.75
CA ASN A 18 2.42 -2.76 29.49
C ASN A 18 3.70 -2.23 30.15
N ASP A 19 4.38 -1.27 29.51
CA ASP A 19 5.57 -0.66 30.09
C ASP A 19 5.19 0.36 31.17
N LEU A 20 4.07 1.10 30.99
CA LEU A 20 3.51 1.96 32.03
C LEU A 20 3.07 1.15 33.26
N HIS A 21 2.45 -0.01 33.05
CA HIS A 21 2.04 -0.91 34.13
C HIS A 21 3.23 -1.33 34.98
N LYS A 22 4.35 -1.68 34.33
CA LYS A 22 5.61 -1.97 35.01
C LYS A 22 6.17 -0.76 35.76
N ALA A 23 6.17 0.42 35.11
CA ALA A 23 6.62 1.67 35.72
C ALA A 23 5.81 2.04 36.98
N ALA A 24 4.54 1.66 37.02
CA ALA A 24 3.64 1.90 38.13
C ALA A 24 3.70 0.84 39.25
N GLY A 25 4.57 -0.18 39.13
CA GLY A 25 4.74 -1.23 40.14
C GLY A 25 4.09 -2.58 39.81
N ALA A 26 3.56 -2.76 38.60
CA ALA A 26 3.06 -4.04 38.07
C ALA A 26 1.95 -4.72 38.90
N GLU A 27 1.18 -3.97 39.68
CA GLU A 27 0.09 -4.52 40.51
C GLU A 27 -1.01 -5.17 39.66
N ALA A 28 -1.50 -6.34 40.07
CA ALA A 28 -2.47 -7.12 39.29
C ALA A 28 -3.79 -6.37 39.02
N ARG A 29 -4.25 -5.54 39.96
CA ARG A 29 -5.46 -4.70 39.80
C ARG A 29 -5.31 -3.57 38.77
N HIS A 30 -4.09 -3.28 38.36
CA HIS A 30 -3.79 -2.19 37.42
C HIS A 30 -3.44 -2.73 36.03
N GLN A 31 -3.70 -4.01 35.73
CA GLN A 31 -3.39 -4.55 34.43
C GLN A 31 -4.10 -3.79 33.29
N PRO A 32 -3.44 -3.56 32.14
CA PRO A 32 -4.05 -2.88 31.00
C PRO A 32 -5.38 -3.50 30.54
N ALA A 33 -5.51 -4.83 30.63
CA ALA A 33 -6.75 -5.52 30.29
C ALA A 33 -7.93 -5.14 31.20
N GLN A 34 -7.69 -4.75 32.46
CA GLN A 34 -8.74 -4.30 33.38
C GLN A 34 -9.14 -2.86 33.09
N PHE A 35 -8.16 -2.00 32.80
CA PHE A 35 -8.40 -0.63 32.36
C PHE A 35 -9.28 -0.57 31.11
N LEU A 36 -8.94 -1.36 30.08
CA LEU A 36 -9.68 -1.42 28.83
C LEU A 36 -11.11 -1.96 28.95
N ARG A 37 -11.47 -2.57 30.08
CA ARG A 37 -12.83 -3.06 30.36
C ARG A 37 -13.71 -2.02 31.03
N LEU A 38 -13.17 -0.88 31.44
CA LEU A 38 -13.94 0.18 32.08
C LEU A 38 -14.79 0.91 31.04
N ASP A 39 -16.07 1.11 31.34
CA ASP A 39 -17.00 1.87 30.48
C ASP A 39 -16.47 3.28 30.18
N SER A 40 -15.84 3.93 31.17
CA SER A 40 -15.22 5.24 31.00
C SER A 40 -14.06 5.25 30.00
N THR A 41 -13.33 4.13 29.90
CA THR A 41 -12.23 4.01 28.93
C THR A 41 -12.76 3.74 27.54
N GLY A 42 -13.82 2.94 27.42
CA GLY A 42 -14.54 2.75 26.14
C GLY A 42 -15.08 4.07 25.60
N ALA A 43 -15.78 4.85 26.42
CA ALA A 43 -16.30 6.16 26.03
C ALA A 43 -15.20 7.14 25.60
N LEU A 44 -14.07 7.16 26.31
CA LEU A 44 -12.93 8.01 25.93
C LEU A 44 -12.32 7.58 24.58
N VAL A 45 -12.26 6.29 24.30
CA VAL A 45 -11.74 5.75 23.04
C VAL A 45 -12.64 6.14 21.87
N GLU A 46 -13.95 6.07 22.06
CA GLU A 46 -14.95 6.49 21.07
C GLU A 46 -14.80 7.98 20.75
N GLU A 47 -14.75 8.84 21.77
CA GLU A 47 -14.56 10.28 21.60
C GLU A 47 -13.27 10.60 20.82
N LEU A 48 -12.14 9.96 21.18
CA LEU A 48 -10.86 10.17 20.49
C LEU A 48 -10.88 9.67 19.03
N ALA A 49 -11.65 8.62 18.74
CA ALA A 49 -11.81 8.12 17.38
C ALA A 49 -12.67 9.07 16.53
N GLU A 50 -13.72 9.66 17.13
CA GLU A 50 -14.58 10.65 16.48
C GLU A 50 -13.84 11.95 16.16
N GLU A 51 -13.07 12.50 17.11
CA GLU A 51 -12.26 13.72 16.89
C GLU A 51 -11.26 13.56 15.73
N GLN A 52 -10.73 12.36 15.53
CA GLN A 52 -9.79 12.04 14.45
C GLN A 52 -10.48 11.61 13.14
N GLY A 53 -11.79 11.81 13.01
CA GLY A 53 -12.56 11.49 11.81
C GLY A 53 -12.54 10.00 11.46
N GLY A 54 -12.37 9.12 12.45
CA GLY A 54 -12.30 7.66 12.28
C GLY A 54 -11.02 7.14 11.62
N MET A 55 -10.06 8.01 11.28
CA MET A 55 -8.75 7.60 10.75
C MET A 55 -7.73 7.28 11.85
N GLY A 56 -7.93 7.82 13.06
CA GLY A 56 -7.12 7.54 14.22
C GLY A 56 -7.45 6.19 14.85
N ASN A 57 -6.44 5.34 15.08
CA ASN A 57 -6.63 4.15 15.90
C ASN A 57 -5.99 4.35 17.29
N PRO A 58 -6.76 4.81 18.29
CA PRO A 58 -6.26 5.22 19.60
C PRO A 58 -5.72 4.05 20.43
N ILE A 59 -6.08 2.80 20.10
CA ILE A 59 -5.59 1.58 20.75
C ILE A 59 -5.18 0.55 19.71
N VAL A 60 -3.98 -0.01 19.87
CA VAL A 60 -3.57 -1.21 19.14
C VAL A 60 -3.07 -2.27 20.11
N THR A 61 -3.66 -3.46 20.01
CA THR A 61 -3.21 -4.63 20.76
C THR A 61 -2.43 -5.56 19.83
N ILE A 62 -1.16 -5.79 20.15
CA ILE A 62 -0.27 -6.68 19.39
C ILE A 62 -0.18 -8.01 20.15
N ASN A 63 -0.85 -9.03 19.62
CA ASN A 63 -0.82 -10.39 20.15
C ASN A 63 0.32 -11.18 19.48
N GLY A 64 1.42 -11.41 20.22
CA GLY A 64 2.58 -12.15 19.75
C GLY A 64 3.62 -11.30 18.97
N GLY A 65 4.67 -11.95 18.47
CA GLY A 65 5.77 -11.28 17.79
C GLY A 65 6.83 -10.68 18.74
N ARG A 66 7.69 -9.79 18.21
CA ARG A 66 8.85 -9.25 18.94
C ARG A 66 8.52 -8.16 19.96
N SER A 67 7.35 -7.52 19.85
CA SER A 67 6.91 -6.44 20.74
C SER A 67 5.43 -6.58 21.12
N PRO A 68 5.05 -7.64 21.86
CA PRO A 68 3.68 -7.81 22.29
C PRO A 68 3.27 -6.74 23.31
N GLY A 69 1.99 -6.38 23.28
CA GLY A 69 1.37 -5.49 24.26
C GLY A 69 0.32 -4.56 23.68
N THR A 70 -0.32 -3.80 24.57
CA THR A 70 -1.29 -2.77 24.22
C THR A 70 -0.59 -1.42 24.10
N PHE A 71 -0.73 -0.78 22.95
CA PHE A 71 -0.21 0.55 22.63
C PHE A 71 -1.37 1.52 22.51
N VAL A 72 -1.26 2.69 23.14
CA VAL A 72 -2.34 3.68 23.21
C VAL A 72 -1.87 5.10 22.94
N SER A 73 -2.78 5.98 22.53
CA SER A 73 -2.49 7.41 22.36
C SER A 73 -2.14 8.10 23.68
N LYS A 74 -1.55 9.30 23.59
CA LYS A 74 -1.10 10.09 24.75
C LYS A 74 -2.20 10.37 25.76
N GLU A 75 -3.42 10.60 25.30
CA GLU A 75 -4.60 10.90 26.12
C GLU A 75 -4.96 9.70 27.00
N LEU A 76 -4.93 8.50 26.41
CA LEU A 76 -5.15 7.25 27.12
C LEU A 76 -4.04 6.91 28.11
N VAL A 77 -2.79 7.34 27.85
CA VAL A 77 -1.70 7.26 28.84
C VAL A 77 -2.05 8.08 30.09
N TYR A 78 -2.57 9.29 29.93
CA TYR A 78 -2.97 10.12 31.06
C TYR A 78 -4.13 9.52 31.84
N ALA A 79 -5.17 9.04 31.14
CA ALA A 79 -6.31 8.37 31.75
C ALA A 79 -5.90 7.12 32.53
N TYR A 80 -5.03 6.30 31.94
CA TYR A 80 -4.49 5.10 32.60
C TYR A 80 -3.68 5.47 33.85
N ALA A 81 -2.82 6.48 33.77
CA ALA A 81 -2.01 6.91 34.91
C ALA A 81 -2.88 7.49 36.04
N MET A 82 -3.94 8.23 35.69
CA MET A 82 -4.95 8.75 36.63
C MET A 82 -5.66 7.62 37.36
N TRP A 83 -6.07 6.58 36.63
CA TRP A 83 -6.74 5.41 37.18
C TRP A 83 -5.84 4.63 38.15
N ILE A 84 -4.54 4.54 37.89
CA ILE A 84 -3.60 3.85 38.77
C ILE A 84 -3.40 4.57 40.11
N SER A 85 -2.97 5.84 40.08
CA SER A 85 -2.87 6.67 41.29
C SER A 85 -2.58 8.14 40.95
N PRO A 86 -3.01 9.09 41.80
CA PRO A 86 -2.67 10.50 41.64
C PRO A 86 -1.15 10.77 41.59
N LYS A 87 -0.38 10.01 42.39
CA LYS A 87 1.09 10.13 42.42
C LYS A 87 1.70 9.76 41.07
N PHE A 88 1.30 8.63 40.51
CA PHE A 88 1.80 8.19 39.21
C PHE A 88 1.33 9.10 38.08
N HIS A 89 0.08 9.56 38.12
CA HIS A 89 -0.46 10.53 37.17
C HIS A 89 0.37 11.81 37.08
N LEU A 90 0.71 12.42 38.22
CA LEU A 90 1.57 13.61 38.26
C LEU A 90 2.98 13.33 37.71
N GLN A 91 3.51 12.14 37.95
CA GLN A 91 4.81 11.74 37.42
C GLN A 91 4.78 11.65 35.89
N VAL A 92 3.72 11.05 35.33
CA VAL A 92 3.51 10.97 33.88
C VAL A 92 3.40 12.38 33.27
N ILE A 93 2.55 13.25 33.83
CA ILE A 93 2.40 14.65 33.38
C ILE A 93 3.76 15.36 33.35
N ARG A 94 4.48 15.37 34.48
CA ARG A 94 5.79 16.04 34.59
C ARG A 94 6.81 15.50 33.60
N THR A 95 6.77 14.20 33.34
CA THR A 95 7.69 13.58 32.36
C THR A 95 7.38 14.03 30.95
N PHE A 96 6.09 14.03 30.56
CA PHE A 96 5.68 14.49 29.23
C PHE A 96 5.93 15.99 29.04
N ASP A 97 5.68 16.82 30.06
CA ASP A 97 5.98 18.26 30.03
C ASP A 97 7.48 18.54 29.94
N ALA A 98 8.31 17.78 30.66
CA ALA A 98 9.77 17.91 30.58
C ALA A 98 10.30 17.56 29.19
N VAL A 99 9.72 16.55 28.52
CA VAL A 99 10.05 16.21 27.13
C VAL A 99 9.57 17.31 26.17
N ALA A 100 8.34 17.80 26.32
CA ALA A 100 7.78 18.85 25.47
C ALA A 100 8.54 20.19 25.59
N THR A 101 9.05 20.51 26.77
CA THR A 101 9.85 21.73 27.02
C THR A 101 11.34 21.56 26.75
N GLY A 102 11.77 20.40 26.25
CA GLY A 102 13.17 20.09 25.94
C GLY A 102 14.08 19.94 27.18
N LYS A 103 13.52 19.95 28.39
CA LYS A 103 14.25 19.72 29.65
C LYS A 103 14.71 18.27 29.81
N LEU A 104 14.02 17.34 29.16
CA LEU A 104 14.37 15.93 29.12
C LEU A 104 14.44 15.47 27.67
N ALA A 105 15.61 14.99 27.23
CA ALA A 105 15.71 14.33 25.93
C ALA A 105 14.85 13.06 25.95
N PRO A 106 14.04 12.80 24.91
CA PRO A 106 13.35 11.51 24.79
C PRO A 106 14.42 10.41 24.85
N ALA A 107 14.23 9.45 25.76
CA ALA A 107 15.13 8.30 25.84
C ALA A 107 15.18 7.67 24.44
N PRO A 108 16.36 7.31 23.91
CA PRO A 108 16.44 6.64 22.63
C PRO A 108 15.55 5.41 22.75
N SER A 109 14.43 5.41 22.02
CA SER A 109 13.62 4.20 21.91
C SER A 109 14.60 3.09 21.52
N LYS A 110 14.41 1.85 21.97
CA LYS A 110 15.10 0.75 21.30
C LYS A 110 14.58 0.75 19.88
N THR A 111 15.14 1.60 19.03
CA THR A 111 14.92 1.65 17.60
C THR A 111 15.23 0.24 17.20
N ARG A 112 14.17 -0.45 16.80
CA ARG A 112 14.26 -1.78 16.21
C ARG A 112 15.46 -1.73 15.28
N ALA A 113 16.45 -2.59 15.50
CA ALA A 113 17.56 -2.70 14.58
C ALA A 113 16.96 -2.68 13.16
N PRO A 114 17.44 -1.81 12.26
CA PRO A 114 16.85 -1.65 10.94
C PRO A 114 16.66 -3.05 10.37
N LYS A 115 15.42 -3.39 9.99
CA LYS A 115 15.18 -4.74 9.49
C LYS A 115 16.14 -4.90 8.31
N PRO A 116 16.75 -6.09 8.12
CA PRO A 116 17.59 -6.30 6.95
C PRO A 116 16.76 -5.91 5.70
N PRO A 117 17.31 -5.11 4.78
CA PRO A 117 16.56 -4.53 3.65
C PRO A 117 15.74 -5.55 2.85
N VAL A 118 16.24 -6.79 2.79
CA VAL A 118 15.57 -7.95 2.16
C VAL A 118 14.20 -8.25 2.81
N LEU A 119 14.11 -8.20 4.14
CA LEU A 119 12.88 -8.49 4.87
C LEU A 119 11.86 -7.33 4.76
N GLU A 120 12.34 -6.10 4.63
CA GLU A 120 11.49 -4.94 4.34
C GLU A 120 10.90 -5.04 2.94
N ALA A 121 11.74 -5.32 1.93
CA ALA A 121 11.29 -5.53 0.56
C ALA A 121 10.24 -6.64 0.48
N ALA A 122 10.46 -7.76 1.18
CA ALA A 122 9.54 -8.89 1.19
C ALA A 122 8.19 -8.55 1.83
N ALA A 123 8.18 -7.72 2.87
CA ALA A 123 6.95 -7.30 3.53
C ALA A 123 6.11 -6.32 2.68
N MET A 124 6.76 -5.55 1.80
CA MET A 124 6.09 -4.56 0.94
C MET A 124 5.37 -5.18 -0.26
N ILE A 125 5.86 -6.29 -0.82
CA ILE A 125 5.33 -6.86 -2.06
C ILE A 125 3.84 -7.27 -1.95
N PRO A 126 3.37 -8.02 -0.92
CA PRO A 126 1.98 -8.48 -0.87
C PRO A 126 0.91 -7.37 -0.88
N PRO A 127 1.00 -6.29 -0.07
CA PRO A 127 0.00 -5.22 -0.11
C PRO A 127 0.03 -4.46 -1.43
N VAL A 128 1.23 -4.15 -1.97
CA VAL A 128 1.38 -3.45 -3.26
C VAL A 128 0.80 -4.29 -4.40
N LEU A 129 1.08 -5.60 -4.42
CA LEU A 129 0.55 -6.50 -5.43
C LEU A 129 -0.99 -6.52 -5.41
N ARG A 130 -1.62 -6.55 -4.23
CA ARG A 130 -3.09 -6.49 -4.11
C ARG A 130 -3.65 -5.17 -4.62
N ALA A 131 -3.01 -4.06 -4.30
CA ALA A 131 -3.43 -2.74 -4.78
C ALA A 131 -3.35 -2.64 -6.32
N LEU A 132 -2.23 -3.06 -6.91
CA LEU A 132 -2.05 -3.06 -8.37
C LEU A 132 -3.06 -3.97 -9.08
N ARG A 133 -3.37 -5.12 -8.49
CA ARG A 133 -4.40 -6.03 -9.00
C ARG A 133 -5.80 -5.43 -8.91
N ALA A 134 -6.10 -4.69 -7.85
CA ALA A 134 -7.36 -3.94 -7.73
C ALA A 134 -7.48 -2.82 -8.78
N CYS A 135 -6.36 -2.27 -9.24
CA CYS A 135 -6.30 -1.32 -10.36
C CYS A 135 -6.40 -1.97 -11.75
N GLY A 136 -6.63 -3.29 -11.84
CA GLY A 136 -6.76 -3.99 -13.12
C GLY A 136 -5.44 -4.35 -13.80
N ILE A 137 -4.30 -4.21 -13.10
CA ILE A 137 -2.99 -4.60 -13.66
C ILE A 137 -2.90 -6.14 -13.68
N ASP A 138 -2.41 -6.65 -14.82
CA ASP A 138 -2.14 -8.09 -15.00
C ASP A 138 -1.25 -8.64 -13.87
N LYS A 139 -1.41 -9.93 -13.55
CA LYS A 139 -0.69 -10.59 -12.46
C LYS A 139 0.83 -10.46 -12.59
N ASN A 140 1.38 -10.68 -13.77
CA ASN A 140 2.84 -10.64 -13.96
C ASN A 140 3.35 -9.20 -13.94
N ALA A 141 2.63 -8.28 -14.58
CA ALA A 141 2.93 -6.85 -14.51
C ALA A 141 2.89 -6.33 -13.07
N ALA A 142 1.88 -6.74 -12.28
CA ALA A 142 1.73 -6.35 -10.89
C ALA A 142 2.86 -6.90 -10.00
N VAL A 143 3.34 -8.13 -10.24
CA VAL A 143 4.49 -8.69 -9.52
C VAL A 143 5.77 -7.92 -9.83
N ILE A 144 6.02 -7.61 -11.11
CA ILE A 144 7.19 -6.83 -11.52
C ILE A 144 7.15 -5.43 -10.90
N SER A 145 6.02 -4.73 -11.01
CA SER A 145 5.83 -3.39 -10.44
C SER A 145 5.95 -3.39 -8.91
N ALA A 146 5.37 -4.37 -8.22
CA ALA A 146 5.50 -4.47 -6.76
C ALA A 146 6.96 -4.67 -6.32
N ASN A 147 7.72 -5.51 -7.05
CA ASN A 147 9.12 -5.73 -6.78
C ASN A 147 10.00 -4.50 -7.12
N GLN A 148 9.68 -3.74 -8.18
CA GLN A 148 10.35 -2.48 -8.50
C GLN A 148 10.09 -1.41 -7.43
N ILE A 149 8.84 -1.30 -6.95
CA ILE A 149 8.47 -0.38 -5.87
C ILE A 149 9.23 -0.73 -4.58
N ALA A 150 9.29 -2.02 -4.22
CA ALA A 150 10.05 -2.49 -3.08
C ALA A 150 11.56 -2.17 -3.24
N ALA A 151 12.12 -2.38 -4.43
CA ALA A 151 13.52 -2.07 -4.72
C ALA A 151 13.83 -0.57 -4.66
N ALA A 152 12.93 0.30 -5.13
CA ALA A 152 13.11 1.75 -5.06
C ALA A 152 13.16 2.27 -3.61
N GLN A 153 12.46 1.60 -2.69
CA GLN A 153 12.36 2.00 -1.28
C GLN A 153 13.43 1.37 -0.39
N THR A 154 13.86 0.14 -0.71
CA THR A 154 14.76 -0.65 0.16
C THR A 154 16.13 -0.92 -0.45
N GLY A 155 16.33 -0.62 -1.74
CA GLY A 155 17.52 -1.01 -2.50
C GLY A 155 17.57 -2.49 -2.87
N VAL A 156 16.57 -3.30 -2.48
CA VAL A 156 16.58 -4.75 -2.71
C VAL A 156 15.55 -5.17 -3.77
N ASN A 157 16.05 -5.77 -4.84
CA ASN A 157 15.24 -6.40 -5.87
C ASN A 157 15.18 -7.92 -5.64
N LEU A 158 14.08 -8.41 -5.08
CA LEU A 158 13.92 -9.81 -4.69
C LEU A 158 13.86 -10.75 -5.89
N LEU A 159 13.23 -10.33 -7.00
CA LEU A 159 13.20 -11.13 -8.23
C LEU A 159 14.61 -11.33 -8.81
N ALA A 160 15.43 -10.28 -8.82
CA ALA A 160 16.82 -10.36 -9.25
C ALA A 160 17.65 -11.25 -8.31
N MET A 161 17.46 -11.12 -6.99
CA MET A 161 18.14 -11.98 -6.01
C MET A 161 17.75 -13.45 -6.13
N ALA A 162 16.50 -13.74 -6.51
CA ALA A 162 16.00 -15.10 -6.69
C ALA A 162 16.39 -15.71 -8.05
N GLY A 163 17.10 -14.99 -8.92
CA GLY A 163 17.43 -15.45 -10.27
C GLY A 163 16.23 -15.51 -11.23
N HIS A 164 15.11 -14.88 -10.85
CA HIS A 164 13.87 -14.85 -11.63
C HIS A 164 13.63 -13.46 -12.23
N SER A 165 14.56 -13.02 -13.07
CA SER A 165 14.48 -11.72 -13.79
C SER A 165 13.34 -11.68 -14.81
N HIS A 166 12.78 -12.85 -15.16
CA HIS A 166 11.73 -13.00 -16.16
C HIS A 166 10.64 -13.94 -15.62
N LEU A 167 9.42 -13.42 -15.48
CA LEU A 167 8.23 -14.25 -15.28
C LEU A 167 7.73 -14.69 -16.67
N PRO A 168 7.56 -16.00 -16.93
CA PRO A 168 6.99 -16.43 -18.20
C PRO A 168 5.55 -15.90 -18.33
N THR A 169 5.31 -15.11 -19.37
CA THR A 169 3.97 -14.63 -19.73
C THR A 169 3.13 -15.82 -20.23
N PRO A 170 1.90 -16.03 -19.72
CA PRO A 170 1.10 -17.19 -20.10
C PRO A 170 0.69 -17.24 -21.59
N SER A 171 0.75 -16.13 -22.32
CA SER A 171 0.55 -16.08 -23.77
C SER A 171 1.37 -14.95 -24.41
N GLN A 172 2.35 -15.30 -25.23
CA GLN A 172 3.10 -14.36 -26.08
C GLN A 172 2.27 -14.01 -27.33
N GLN A 173 1.14 -13.32 -27.19
CA GLN A 173 0.50 -12.71 -28.35
C GLN A 173 1.07 -11.31 -28.53
N ILE A 174 2.03 -11.18 -29.44
CA ILE A 174 2.54 -9.87 -29.84
C ILE A 174 1.41 -9.15 -30.58
N CYS A 175 1.06 -7.96 -30.10
CA CYS A 175 0.02 -7.13 -30.68
C CYS A 175 0.64 -5.88 -31.30
N PHE A 176 0.15 -5.53 -32.49
CA PHE A 176 0.67 -4.48 -33.35
C PHE A 176 -0.40 -3.41 -33.56
N THR A 177 0.03 -2.17 -33.73
CA THR A 177 -0.85 -1.09 -34.17
C THR A 177 -1.18 -1.22 -35.66
N PRO A 178 -2.32 -0.66 -36.14
CA PRO A 178 -2.62 -0.63 -37.57
C PRO A 178 -1.51 -0.01 -38.43
N THR A 179 -0.76 0.95 -37.86
CA THR A 179 0.40 1.56 -38.52
C THR A 179 1.57 0.60 -38.66
N GLU A 180 1.86 -0.19 -37.63
CA GLU A 180 2.93 -1.20 -37.66
C GLU A 180 2.61 -2.33 -38.62
N LEU A 181 1.35 -2.80 -38.64
CA LEU A 181 0.89 -3.79 -39.61
C LEU A 181 0.91 -3.22 -41.04
N GLY A 182 0.44 -2.00 -41.25
CA GLY A 182 0.47 -1.34 -42.56
C GLY A 182 1.88 -1.21 -43.13
N LYS A 183 2.87 -0.86 -42.30
CA LYS A 183 4.28 -0.77 -42.72
C LYS A 183 4.82 -2.09 -43.27
N ARG A 184 4.37 -3.24 -42.76
CA ARG A 184 4.82 -4.56 -43.25
C ARG A 184 4.41 -4.83 -44.70
N PHE A 185 3.35 -4.17 -45.17
CA PHE A 185 2.81 -4.33 -46.51
C PHE A 185 2.97 -3.06 -47.37
N CYS A 186 3.86 -2.14 -46.96
CA CYS A 186 4.06 -0.84 -47.62
C CYS A 186 2.79 0.02 -47.72
N GLN A 187 1.90 -0.06 -46.72
CA GLN A 187 0.63 0.65 -46.68
C GLN A 187 0.61 1.74 -45.62
N SER A 188 -0.11 2.82 -45.92
CA SER A 188 -0.40 3.86 -44.94
C SER A 188 -1.32 3.32 -43.84
N ALA A 189 -1.22 3.90 -42.63
CA ALA A 189 -2.13 3.57 -41.54
C ALA A 189 -3.61 3.79 -41.89
N ILE A 190 -3.90 4.79 -42.74
CA ILE A 190 -5.25 5.09 -43.22
C ILE A 190 -5.75 3.96 -44.13
N THR A 191 -4.91 3.50 -45.07
CA THR A 191 -5.23 2.40 -45.98
C THR A 191 -5.47 1.10 -45.22
N PHE A 192 -4.60 0.79 -44.25
CA PHE A 192 -4.72 -0.43 -43.47
C PHE A 192 -5.96 -0.43 -42.56
N ASN A 193 -6.28 0.71 -41.93
CA ASN A 193 -7.51 0.86 -41.15
C ASN A 193 -8.78 0.70 -42.00
N ARG A 194 -8.76 1.19 -43.24
CA ARG A 194 -9.89 0.99 -44.17
C ARG A 194 -10.08 -0.49 -44.47
N ARG A 195 -9.00 -1.24 -44.71
CA ARG A 195 -9.08 -2.69 -44.95
C ARG A 195 -9.61 -3.49 -43.77
N LEU A 196 -9.22 -3.13 -42.55
CA LEU A 196 -9.78 -3.73 -41.35
C LEU A 196 -11.29 -3.44 -41.22
N ALA A 197 -11.73 -2.25 -41.65
CA ALA A 197 -13.15 -1.90 -41.66
C ALA A 197 -13.92 -2.63 -42.77
N ASP A 198 -13.35 -2.72 -43.97
CA ASP A 198 -13.92 -3.44 -45.12
C ASP A 198 -14.08 -4.95 -44.82
N ALA A 199 -13.16 -5.53 -44.03
CA ALA A 199 -13.24 -6.91 -43.53
C ALA A 199 -14.23 -7.09 -42.35
N GLY A 200 -14.88 -6.02 -41.91
CA GLY A 200 -15.83 -6.03 -40.79
C GLY A 200 -15.19 -6.24 -39.42
N LEU A 201 -13.88 -6.01 -39.28
CA LEU A 201 -13.13 -6.22 -38.04
C LEU A 201 -13.17 -4.97 -37.14
N GLN A 202 -13.32 -3.78 -37.71
CA GLN A 202 -13.46 -2.54 -36.93
C GLN A 202 -14.46 -1.57 -37.53
N GLU A 203 -14.97 -0.68 -36.70
CA GLU A 203 -15.92 0.37 -37.07
C GLU A 203 -15.46 1.72 -36.52
N TYR A 204 -15.87 2.81 -37.17
CA TYR A 204 -15.51 4.16 -36.76
C TYR A 204 -16.69 4.82 -36.04
N ILE A 205 -16.60 4.92 -34.72
CA ILE A 205 -17.66 5.45 -33.86
C ILE A 205 -17.12 6.65 -33.10
N GLY A 206 -17.80 7.80 -33.20
CA GLY A 206 -17.53 8.96 -32.35
C GLY A 206 -16.10 9.53 -32.48
N GLY A 207 -15.43 9.33 -33.62
CA GLY A 207 -14.05 9.79 -33.82
C GLY A 207 -12.97 8.74 -33.50
N HIS A 208 -13.36 7.52 -33.12
CA HIS A 208 -12.45 6.46 -32.70
C HIS A 208 -12.70 5.16 -33.46
N TRP A 209 -11.62 4.43 -33.75
CA TRP A 209 -11.71 3.06 -34.29
C TRP A 209 -11.97 2.09 -33.15
N VAL A 210 -13.06 1.33 -33.26
CA VAL A 210 -13.51 0.34 -32.26
C VAL A 210 -13.60 -1.03 -32.92
N PRO A 211 -13.07 -2.11 -32.32
CA PRO A 211 -13.21 -3.45 -32.89
C PRO A 211 -14.66 -3.95 -32.80
N THR A 212 -15.14 -4.56 -33.88
CA THR A 212 -16.45 -5.25 -33.90
C THR A 212 -16.38 -6.56 -33.09
N GLU A 213 -17.51 -7.27 -32.94
CA GLU A 213 -17.52 -8.60 -32.31
C GLU A 213 -16.54 -9.58 -32.97
N LYS A 214 -16.43 -9.52 -34.31
CA LYS A 214 -15.46 -10.31 -35.08
C LYS A 214 -14.02 -9.85 -34.81
N GLY A 215 -13.79 -8.54 -34.76
CA GLY A 215 -12.46 -7.98 -34.49
C GLY A 215 -11.95 -8.22 -33.07
N ARG A 216 -12.83 -8.26 -32.06
CA ARG A 216 -12.45 -8.49 -30.66
C ARG A 216 -11.74 -9.82 -30.41
N GLN A 217 -11.93 -10.81 -31.28
CA GLN A 217 -11.21 -12.09 -31.22
C GLN A 217 -9.72 -11.96 -31.57
N HIS A 218 -9.36 -10.88 -32.28
CA HIS A 218 -8.02 -10.59 -32.77
C HIS A 218 -7.45 -9.26 -32.24
N ALA A 219 -8.21 -8.54 -31.41
CA ALA A 219 -7.88 -7.20 -30.94
C ALA A 219 -7.82 -7.11 -29.42
N VAL A 220 -6.87 -6.32 -28.94
CA VAL A 220 -6.75 -5.91 -27.53
C VAL A 220 -6.94 -4.40 -27.48
N VAL A 221 -7.95 -3.95 -26.73
CA VAL A 221 -8.19 -2.52 -26.49
C VAL A 221 -7.47 -2.13 -25.20
N LEU A 222 -6.64 -1.09 -25.27
CA LEU A 222 -5.80 -0.61 -24.18
C LEU A 222 -6.11 0.85 -23.88
N ASP A 223 -6.32 1.20 -22.62
CA ASP A 223 -6.38 2.61 -22.21
C ASP A 223 -4.95 3.14 -22.04
N THR A 224 -4.61 4.19 -22.80
CA THR A 224 -3.27 4.79 -22.86
C THR A 224 -3.33 6.30 -22.69
N GLY A 225 -2.31 6.92 -22.09
CA GLY A 225 -2.20 8.38 -22.03
C GLY A 225 -1.67 8.96 -23.34
N LYS A 226 -2.07 10.19 -23.70
CA LYS A 226 -1.39 10.97 -24.75
C LYS A 226 0.09 11.10 -24.40
N ALA A 227 0.98 10.75 -25.34
CA ALA A 227 2.42 10.87 -25.15
C ALA A 227 2.85 12.30 -24.72
N HIS A 228 2.13 13.34 -25.15
CA HIS A 228 2.30 14.74 -24.74
C HIS A 228 0.90 15.36 -24.49
N GLY A 229 0.24 15.00 -23.37
CA GLY A 229 -1.09 15.55 -23.05
C GLY A 229 -1.49 15.40 -21.58
N ASN A 230 -2.54 16.14 -21.20
CA ASN A 230 -2.98 16.44 -19.83
C ASN A 230 -3.62 15.24 -19.07
N GLY A 231 -3.13 14.02 -19.28
CA GLY A 231 -3.62 12.81 -18.59
C GLY A 231 -4.96 12.26 -19.07
N THR A 232 -5.56 12.82 -20.14
CA THR A 232 -6.80 12.28 -20.71
C THR A 232 -6.57 10.87 -21.28
N PRO A 233 -7.32 9.84 -20.82
CA PRO A 233 -7.22 8.50 -21.37
C PRO A 233 -7.61 8.48 -22.85
N ILE A 234 -6.82 7.82 -23.68
CA ILE A 234 -7.15 7.44 -25.05
C ILE A 234 -7.17 5.93 -25.15
N GLN A 235 -8.25 5.41 -25.73
CA GLN A 235 -8.31 4.01 -26.15
C GLN A 235 -7.46 3.77 -27.39
N GLN A 236 -6.46 2.89 -27.26
CA GLN A 236 -5.63 2.39 -28.34
C GLN A 236 -5.98 0.94 -28.63
N VAL A 237 -6.39 0.66 -29.87
CA VAL A 237 -6.63 -0.70 -30.36
C VAL A 237 -5.33 -1.28 -30.92
N LYS A 238 -4.95 -2.48 -30.47
CA LYS A 238 -3.87 -3.27 -31.04
C LYS A 238 -4.38 -4.62 -31.54
N TRP A 239 -3.74 -5.16 -32.55
CA TRP A 239 -4.15 -6.36 -33.27
C TRP A 239 -3.09 -7.46 -33.19
N VAL A 240 -3.50 -8.70 -33.00
CA VAL A 240 -2.63 -9.88 -33.07
C VAL A 240 -2.44 -10.27 -34.53
N ASP A 241 -1.31 -10.90 -34.89
CA ASP A 241 -1.02 -11.33 -36.28
C ASP A 241 -2.11 -12.22 -36.89
N SER A 242 -2.93 -12.91 -36.08
CA SER A 242 -4.08 -13.68 -36.55
C SER A 242 -5.12 -12.84 -37.31
N VAL A 243 -5.14 -11.52 -37.12
CA VAL A 243 -5.99 -10.60 -37.90
C VAL A 243 -5.65 -10.63 -39.39
N LEU A 244 -4.38 -10.91 -39.73
CA LEU A 244 -3.91 -10.90 -41.12
C LEU A 244 -4.55 -12.00 -41.96
N ALA A 245 -5.04 -13.08 -41.34
CA ALA A 245 -5.74 -14.15 -42.03
C ALA A 245 -7.17 -13.76 -42.45
N GLU A 246 -7.75 -12.73 -41.82
CA GLU A 246 -9.12 -12.27 -42.03
C GLU A 246 -9.21 -11.09 -43.01
N ILE A 247 -8.07 -10.52 -43.42
CA ILE A 247 -7.99 -9.42 -44.37
C ILE A 247 -7.37 -9.87 -45.69
N ALA A 248 -7.93 -9.43 -46.80
CA ALA A 248 -7.30 -9.59 -48.12
C ALA A 248 -6.14 -8.57 -48.23
N LEU A 249 -4.90 -9.05 -48.21
CA LEU A 249 -3.68 -8.24 -48.27
C LEU A 249 -3.30 -7.86 -49.70
#